data_AF-A0A969C2Y6-F1
#
_entry.id   AF-A0A969C2Y6-F1
#
_cell.length_a   1.000
_cell.length_b   1.000
_cell.length_c   1.000
_cell.angle_alpha   90.00
_cell.angle_beta   90.00
_cell.angle_gamma   90.00
#
_symmetry.space_group_name_H-M   'P 1'
#
loop_
_entity.id
_entity.type
_entity.pdbx_description
1 polymer ?
#
loop_
_entity_poly.entity_id
_entity_poly.type
_entity_poly.pdbx_seq_one_letter_code
_entity_poly.pdbx_strand_id
1 'polypeptide(L)' 'MNEALSHFPERTLSVEEVKKVCNGMKLQSDSSVETIRLTDEENNLIAIGIGKENFVQPKIVFV' A
#
# COMPACT_ATOMS: atom_id res chain seq x y z
N MET A 1 12.49 -5.36 9.46
CA MET A 1 12.37 -5.69 8.03
C MET A 1 11.41 -6.89 7.94
N ASN A 2 10.23 -6.76 7.31
CA ASN A 2 9.24 -7.85 7.24
C ASN A 2 9.60 -8.81 6.08
N GLU A 3 10.46 -9.79 6.35
CA GLU A 3 10.97 -10.75 5.36
C GLU A 3 9.85 -11.55 4.65
N ALA A 4 8.72 -11.80 5.33
CA ALA A 4 7.59 -12.54 4.77
C ALA A 4 6.86 -11.82 3.62
N LEU A 5 7.05 -10.50 3.48
CA LEU A 5 6.36 -9.67 2.48
C LEU A 5 7.29 -9.15 1.39
N SER A 6 8.59 -9.44 1.48
CA SER A 6 9.63 -8.92 0.58
C SER A 6 9.42 -9.29 -0.90
N HIS A 7 8.68 -10.37 -1.18
CA HIS A 7 8.37 -10.82 -2.53
C HIS A 7 7.27 -10.01 -3.22
N PHE A 8 6.47 -9.26 -2.46
CA PHE A 8 5.41 -8.43 -3.03
C PHE A 8 5.99 -7.11 -3.55
N PRO A 9 5.48 -6.59 -4.69
CA PRO A 9 5.85 -5.26 -5.15
C PRO A 9 5.54 -4.23 -4.08
N GLU A 10 6.34 -3.18 -4.04
CA GLU A 10 6.16 -2.08 -3.10
C GLU A 10 5.77 -0.80 -3.85
N ARG A 11 4.98 0.02 -3.17
CA ARG A 11 4.67 1.38 -3.56
C ARG A 11 4.87 2.29 -2.36
N THR A 12 5.80 3.21 -2.50
CA THR A 12 5.98 4.32 -1.57
C THR A 12 4.84 5.31 -1.74
N LEU A 13 4.29 5.76 -0.61
CA LEU A 13 3.16 6.68 -0.52
C LEU A 13 3.65 8.06 -0.06
N SER A 14 3.05 9.10 -0.64
CA SER A 14 3.18 10.46 -0.10
C SER A 14 2.46 10.59 1.24
N VAL A 15 2.81 11.61 2.03
CA VAL A 15 2.15 11.92 3.32
C VAL A 15 0.62 12.05 3.17
N GLU A 16 0.15 12.61 2.05
CA GLU A 16 -1.29 12.72 1.78
C GLU A 16 -1.95 11.37 1.50
N GLU A 17 -1.27 10.48 0.77
CA GLU A 17 -1.75 9.14 0.51
C GLU A 17 -1.73 8.26 1.76
N VAL A 18 -0.72 8.39 2.61
CA VAL A 18 -0.67 7.72 3.92
C VAL A 18 -1.92 8.10 4.73
N LYS A 19 -2.25 9.39 4.82
CA LYS A 19 -3.48 9.84 5.50
C LYS A 19 -4.74 9.23 4.87
N LYS A 20 -4.82 9.16 3.54
CA LYS A 20 -5.96 8.53 2.84
C LYS A 20 -6.08 7.04 3.21
N VAL A 21 -4.97 6.31 3.19
CA VAL A 21 -4.92 4.87 3.50
C VAL A 21 -5.25 4.60 4.96
N CYS A 22 -4.74 5.38 5.91
CA CYS A 22 -5.08 5.27 7.32
C CYS A 22 -6.57 5.52 7.60
N ASN A 23 -7.23 6.31 6.75
CA ASN A 23 -8.68 6.51 6.78
C ASN A 23 -9.47 5.48 5.95
N GLY A 24 -8.83 4.41 5.47
CA GLY A 24 -9.48 3.35 4.69
C GLY A 24 -9.84 3.74 3.26
N MET A 25 -9.33 4.85 2.73
CA MET A 25 -9.58 5.28 1.37
C MET A 25 -8.75 4.47 0.36
N LYS A 26 -9.30 4.32 -0.85
CA LYS A 26 -8.62 3.67 -1.97
C LYS A 26 -7.64 4.65 -2.63
N LEU A 27 -6.55 4.11 -3.17
CA LEU A 27 -5.58 4.87 -3.96
C LEU A 27 -5.76 4.55 -5.44
N GLN A 28 -5.70 5.55 -6.32
CA GLN A 28 -5.61 5.27 -7.76
C GLN A 28 -4.30 4.55 -8.08
N SER A 29 -4.38 3.56 -8.96
CA SER A 29 -3.21 2.80 -9.40
C SER A 29 -3.51 2.12 -10.72
N ASP A 30 -2.58 2.22 -11.66
CA ASP A 30 -2.64 1.52 -12.96
C ASP A 30 -2.07 0.09 -12.87
N SER A 31 -1.81 -0.41 -11.66
CA SER A 31 -1.20 -1.71 -11.44
C SER A 31 -2.26 -2.78 -11.17
N SER A 32 -2.30 -3.78 -12.06
CA SER A 32 -3.14 -4.98 -11.93
C SER A 32 -2.51 -6.06 -11.05
N VAL A 33 -1.70 -5.68 -10.06
CA VAL A 33 -0.99 -6.63 -9.20
C VAL A 33 -1.88 -7.06 -8.04
N GLU A 34 -1.99 -8.37 -7.79
CA GLU A 34 -2.91 -8.91 -6.78
C GLU A 34 -2.62 -8.42 -5.35
N THR A 35 -1.36 -8.23 -4.97
CA THR A 35 -0.99 -7.78 -3.62
C THR A 35 0.21 -6.84 -3.68
N ILE A 36 0.11 -5.71 -2.98
CA ILE A 36 1.13 -4.65 -2.98
C ILE A 36 1.40 -4.19 -1.54
N ARG A 37 2.67 -3.94 -1.24
CA ARG A 37 3.09 -3.28 0.01
C ARG A 37 3.00 -1.77 -0.16
N LEU A 38 2.36 -1.11 0.80
CA LEU A 38 2.28 0.34 0.86
C LEU A 38 3.22 0.82 1.96
N THR A 39 4.26 1.54 1.58
CA THR A 39 5.29 2.06 2.50
C THR A 39 5.27 3.59 2.52
N ASP A 40 5.78 4.22 3.57
CA ASP A 40 6.07 5.65 3.57
C ASP A 40 7.48 5.94 3.04
N GLU A 41 7.87 7.22 3.01
CA GLU A 41 9.19 7.67 2.57
C GLU A 41 10.35 7.16 3.45
N GLU A 42 10.06 6.75 4.69
CA GLU A 42 11.03 6.17 5.63
C GLU A 42 11.13 4.63 5.50
N ASN A 43 10.44 4.03 4.52
CA ASN A 43 10.30 2.59 4.30
C ASN A 43 9.56 1.84 5.43
N ASN A 44 8.76 2.56 6.23
CA ASN A 44 7.86 1.92 7.18
C ASN A 44 6.68 1.31 6.42
N LEU A 45 6.28 0.09 6.80
CA LEU A 45 5.13 -0.56 6.22
C LEU A 45 3.84 0.05 6.79
N ILE A 46 3.09 0.77 5.96
CA ILE A 46 1.84 1.43 6.34
C ILE A 46 0.65 0.49 6.14
N ALA A 47 0.62 -0.25 5.02
CA ALA A 47 -0.49 -1.15 4.74
C ALA A 47 -0.13 -2.25 3.73
N ILE A 48 -0.93 -3.32 3.71
CA ILE A 48 -1.04 -4.24 2.59
C ILE A 48 -2.29 -3.90 1.79
N GLY A 49 -2.09 -3.62 0.51
CA GLY A 49 -3.13 -3.35 -0.45
C GLY A 49 -3.35 -4.51 -1.43
N ILE A 50 -4.56 -4.59 -1.96
CA ILE A 50 -4.90 -5.42 -3.12
C ILE A 50 -5.06 -4.50 -4.31
N GLY A 51 -4.24 -4.69 -5.35
CA GLY A 51 -4.39 -3.98 -6.61
C GLY A 51 -5.57 -4.53 -7.41
N LYS A 52 -6.36 -3.62 -7.96
CA LYS A 52 -7.37 -3.86 -9.00
C LYS A 52 -7.05 -2.94 -10.16
N GLU A 53 -7.65 -3.18 -11.32
CA GLU A 53 -7.33 -2.51 -12.60
C GLU A 53 -7.11 -0.99 -12.52
N ASN A 54 -7.76 -0.27 -11.60
CA ASN A 54 -7.66 1.19 -11.45
C ASN A 54 -7.36 1.69 -10.03
N PHE A 55 -7.26 0.80 -9.05
CA PHE A 55 -7.05 1.21 -7.67
C PHE A 55 -6.39 0.16 -6.80
N VAL A 56 -5.67 0.62 -5.79
CA VAL A 56 -5.23 -0.20 -4.66
C VAL A 56 -6.22 -0.02 -3.52
N GLN A 57 -6.78 -1.12 -3.04
CA GLN A 57 -7.63 -1.16 -1.86
C GLN A 57 -6.79 -1.62 -0.65
N PRO A 58 -6.61 -0.77 0.38
CA PRO A 58 -5.99 -1.19 1.62
C PRO A 58 -6.82 -2.29 2.30
N LYS A 59 -6.16 -3.34 2.78
CA LYS A 59 -6.80 -4.47 3.49
C LYS A 59 -6.31 -4.62 4.92
N ILE A 60 -5.02 -4.45 5.13
CA ILE A 60 -4.39 -4.48 6.46
C ILE A 60 -3.66 -3.15 6.60
N VAL A 61 -4.04 -2.36 7.59
CA VAL A 61 -3.39 -1.07 7.89
C VAL A 61 -2.65 -1.24 9.21
N PHE A 62 -1.37 -0.90 9.20
CA PHE A 62 -0.52 -0.88 10.38
C PHE A 62 -0.47 0.57 10.86
N VAL A 63 -1.23 0.87 11.91
CA VAL A 63 -1.22 2.15 12.63
C VAL A 63 -0.22 2.12 13.78
#